data_AF-A0A5P2AQ84-F1
#
_entry.id   AF-A0A5P2AQ84-F1
#
_cell.length_a   1.000
_cell.length_b   1.000
_cell.length_c   1.000
_cell.angle_alpha   90.00
_cell.angle_beta   90.00
_cell.angle_gamma   90.00
#
_symmetry.space_group_name_H-M   'P 1'
#
loop_
_entity.id
_entity.type
_entity.pdbx_description
1 polymer ?
#
loop_
_entity_poly.entity_id
_entity_poly.type
_entity_poly.pdbx_seq_one_letter_code
_entity_poly.pdbx_strand_id
1 'polypeptide(L)'
;MCEELAAVARHGLDLRGAARNGFGGRLAAVPAEEGRHSEAADVCALDARAARSGPSSDDLVAWSAALDAAGRHQEALEVRARPVDGPRREAEEGSAPRALQVWALVHRSRMLDAAGRGTEADADRREVLALLARLARDGGSSDPGDLLARWATLLALSGRAVEPAGSREAPGPPLGHKLRDWSNDTLKAHFDGLPARAAEGGDPALDTPPLDHRRLTLRSALFRLRRPREFEESLRRLCDGGVARARRRAADPGARVRALTDRSTFLVAVGRYEEAHADFLAAVALLDAEAPTPTPIVTRT
;
A
#
# COMPACT_ATOMS: atom_id res chain seq x y z
N MET A 1 -2.66 18.77 24.07
CA MET A 1 -1.34 18.11 24.16
C MET A 1 -0.61 18.02 22.81
N CYS A 2 -1.30 18.12 21.65
CA CYS A 2 -0.65 18.08 20.32
C CYS A 2 -0.02 19.42 19.88
N GLU A 3 -0.56 20.57 20.28
CA GLU A 3 0.05 21.88 19.93
C GLU A 3 1.41 22.13 20.59
N GLU A 4 1.61 21.66 21.83
CA GLU A 4 2.92 21.76 22.50
C GLU A 4 3.97 20.87 21.83
N LEU A 5 3.64 19.63 21.42
CA LEU A 5 4.59 18.78 20.69
C LEU A 5 4.90 19.33 19.29
N ALA A 6 3.92 19.90 18.60
CA ALA A 6 4.12 20.58 17.32
C ALA A 6 4.86 21.92 17.45
N ALA A 7 4.71 22.65 18.56
CA ALA A 7 5.49 23.87 18.87
C ALA A 7 6.93 23.53 19.28
N VAL A 8 7.13 22.45 20.05
CA VAL A 8 8.46 21.93 20.44
C VAL A 8 9.21 21.34 19.23
N ALA A 9 8.49 20.71 18.28
CA ALA A 9 9.06 20.31 16.99
C ALA A 9 9.47 21.53 16.13
N ARG A 10 8.75 22.65 16.24
CA ARG A 10 9.05 23.89 15.51
C ARG A 10 10.21 24.70 16.10
N HIS A 11 10.55 24.55 17.39
CA HIS A 11 11.48 25.46 18.08
C HIS A 11 12.62 24.83 18.91
N GLY A 12 12.81 23.51 18.98
CA GLY A 12 13.96 23.03 19.76
C GLY A 12 14.26 21.54 19.82
N LEU A 13 13.50 20.67 19.15
CA LEU A 13 13.91 19.28 19.02
C LEU A 13 15.08 19.20 18.04
N ASP A 14 16.22 18.69 18.49
CA ASP A 14 17.22 18.12 17.60
C ASP A 14 16.54 17.00 16.81
N LEU A 15 15.92 17.35 15.67
CA LEU A 15 15.19 16.42 14.82
C LEU A 15 16.10 15.26 14.39
N ARG A 16 17.41 15.52 14.27
CA ARG A 16 18.41 14.47 14.02
C ARG A 16 18.61 13.59 15.26
N GLY A 17 18.61 14.16 16.45
CA GLY A 17 18.66 13.44 17.73
C GLY A 17 17.41 12.58 17.98
N ALA A 18 16.21 13.11 17.71
CA ALA A 18 14.96 12.37 17.85
C ALA A 18 14.81 11.26 16.79
N ALA A 19 15.22 11.53 15.54
CA ALA A 19 15.36 10.51 14.50
C ALA A 19 16.34 9.39 14.92
N ARG A 20 17.53 9.75 15.40
CA ARG A 20 18.52 8.79 15.93
C ARG A 20 18.01 7.94 17.10
N ASN A 21 17.03 8.45 17.84
CA ASN A 21 16.38 7.77 18.96
C ASN A 21 15.13 6.97 18.55
N GLY A 22 14.86 6.82 17.25
CA GLY A 22 13.77 5.98 16.73
C GLY A 22 12.38 6.64 16.75
N PHE A 23 12.30 7.96 16.91
CA PHE A 23 11.04 8.70 16.87
C PHE A 23 10.68 9.27 15.50
N GLY A 24 11.52 9.07 14.47
CA GLY A 24 11.33 9.63 13.13
C GLY A 24 9.98 9.29 12.51
N GLY A 25 9.55 8.03 12.60
CA GLY A 25 8.25 7.58 12.09
C GLY A 25 7.05 8.34 12.71
N ARG A 26 7.07 8.57 14.02
CA ARG A 26 6.04 9.33 14.74
C ARG A 26 6.11 10.83 14.46
N LEU A 27 7.32 11.38 14.34
CA LEU A 27 7.52 12.79 14.00
C LEU A 27 7.02 13.12 12.58
N ALA A 28 7.14 12.19 11.64
CA ALA A 28 6.62 12.35 10.29
C ALA A 28 5.11 12.06 10.19
N ALA A 29 4.56 11.22 11.07
CA ALA A 29 3.12 10.90 11.08
C ALA A 29 2.26 12.14 11.40
N VAL A 30 2.62 12.95 12.40
CA VAL A 30 1.85 14.13 12.80
C VAL A 30 1.58 15.12 11.65
N PRO A 31 2.59 15.62 10.91
CA PRO A 31 2.32 16.49 9.75
C PRO A 31 1.57 15.75 8.64
N ALA A 32 1.75 14.43 8.47
CA ALA A 32 0.96 13.66 7.51
C ALA A 32 -0.53 13.58 7.90
N GLU A 33 -0.85 13.47 9.19
CA GLU A 33 -2.22 13.49 9.71
C GLU A 33 -2.90 14.82 9.41
N GLU A 34 -2.18 15.93 9.57
CA GLU A 34 -2.66 17.29 9.29
C GLU A 34 -2.75 17.63 7.78
N GLY A 35 -2.44 16.68 6.89
CA GLY A 35 -2.40 16.91 5.44
C GLY A 35 -1.15 17.67 4.95
N ARG A 36 -0.18 17.95 5.83
CA ARG A 36 1.10 18.62 5.50
C ARG A 36 2.11 17.62 4.96
N HIS A 37 1.76 16.98 3.84
CA HIS A 37 2.52 15.86 3.28
C HIS A 37 3.94 16.22 2.84
N SER A 38 4.18 17.45 2.36
CA SER A 38 5.55 17.89 1.99
C SER A 38 6.49 17.89 3.20
N GLU A 39 6.01 18.37 4.35
CA GLU A 39 6.80 18.40 5.58
C GLU A 39 7.01 17.00 6.15
N ALA A 40 5.98 16.14 6.10
CA ALA A 40 6.14 14.73 6.46
C ALA A 40 7.23 14.06 5.61
N ALA A 41 7.26 14.32 4.30
CA ALA A 41 8.28 13.79 3.40
C ALA A 41 9.70 14.28 3.76
N ASP A 42 9.83 15.55 4.15
CA ASP A 42 11.11 16.12 4.54
C ASP A 42 11.61 15.53 5.88
N VAL A 43 10.71 15.30 6.84
CA VAL A 43 11.05 14.60 8.10
C VAL A 43 11.47 13.15 7.81
N CYS A 44 10.74 12.42 6.96
CA CYS A 44 11.13 11.08 6.53
C CYS A 44 12.52 11.07 5.87
N ALA A 45 12.82 12.06 5.01
CA ALA A 45 14.14 12.17 4.38
C ALA A 45 15.26 12.41 5.39
N LEU A 46 15.01 13.24 6.42
CA LEU A 46 15.96 13.48 7.51
C LEU A 46 16.21 12.22 8.34
N ASP A 47 15.15 11.49 8.66
CA ASP A 47 15.23 10.23 9.42
C ASP A 47 16.02 9.17 8.65
N ALA A 48 15.69 8.97 7.37
CA ALA A 48 16.41 8.05 6.48
C ALA A 48 17.91 8.37 6.37
N ARG A 49 18.29 9.66 6.37
CA ARG A 49 19.70 10.10 6.35
C ARG A 49 20.39 9.96 7.71
N ALA A 50 19.63 10.00 8.81
CA ALA A 50 20.17 9.88 10.16
C ALA A 50 20.34 8.41 10.60
N ALA A 51 19.66 7.47 9.93
CA ALA A 51 19.73 6.04 10.22
C ALA A 51 21.12 5.46 9.91
N ARG A 52 21.80 4.94 10.94
CA ARG A 52 23.14 4.33 10.80
C ARG A 52 23.18 3.11 9.88
N SER A 53 22.10 2.35 9.85
CA SER A 53 21.95 1.13 9.03
C SER A 53 21.24 1.40 7.70
N GLY A 54 21.04 2.67 7.33
CA GLY A 54 20.14 3.06 6.24
C GLY A 54 18.65 2.95 6.63
N PRO A 55 17.75 3.46 5.78
CA PRO A 55 16.32 3.39 6.02
C PRO A 55 15.80 1.95 5.87
N SER A 56 14.89 1.55 6.76
CA SER A 56 14.20 0.27 6.62
C SER A 56 13.18 0.30 5.47
N SER A 57 12.70 -0.88 5.08
CA SER A 57 11.63 -1.00 4.07
C SER A 57 10.39 -0.18 4.45
N ASP A 58 10.04 -0.16 5.74
CA ASP A 58 8.88 0.60 6.23
C ASP A 58 9.13 2.11 6.20
N ASP A 59 10.36 2.55 6.47
CA ASP A 59 10.72 3.98 6.38
C ASP A 59 10.64 4.45 4.92
N LEU A 60 11.06 3.61 3.98
CA LEU A 60 10.94 3.88 2.55
C LEU A 60 9.47 3.90 2.08
N VAL A 61 8.61 3.05 2.65
CA VAL A 61 7.15 3.08 2.41
C VAL A 61 6.56 4.40 2.91
N ALA A 62 6.83 4.78 4.16
CA ALA A 62 6.33 6.03 4.74
C ALA A 62 6.84 7.25 3.95
N TRP A 63 8.12 7.27 3.59
CA TRP A 63 8.72 8.37 2.84
C TRP A 63 8.12 8.51 1.43
N SER A 64 8.06 7.41 0.66
CA SER A 64 7.45 7.44 -0.68
C SER A 64 5.97 7.81 -0.62
N ALA A 65 5.22 7.33 0.38
CA ALA A 65 3.83 7.69 0.59
C ALA A 65 3.62 9.18 0.88
N ALA A 66 4.50 9.79 1.69
CA ALA A 66 4.45 11.22 1.99
C ALA A 66 4.80 12.07 0.75
N LEU A 67 5.81 11.66 -0.02
CA LEU A 67 6.18 12.32 -1.29
C LEU A 67 5.04 12.27 -2.31
N ASP A 68 4.44 11.10 -2.51
CA ASP A 68 3.34 10.92 -3.44
C ASP A 68 2.13 11.78 -3.05
N ALA A 69 1.78 11.79 -1.77
CA ALA A 69 0.69 12.61 -1.24
C ALA A 69 0.97 14.12 -1.31
N ALA A 70 2.25 14.52 -1.36
CA ALA A 70 2.67 15.89 -1.59
C ALA A 70 2.69 16.29 -3.08
N GLY A 71 2.35 15.38 -4.00
CA GLY A 71 2.43 15.59 -5.44
C GLY A 71 3.85 15.44 -6.03
N ARG A 72 4.83 15.02 -5.21
CA ARG A 72 6.23 14.82 -5.61
C ARG A 72 6.42 13.41 -6.20
N HIS A 73 5.60 13.06 -7.20
CA HIS A 73 5.47 11.68 -7.72
C HIS A 73 6.79 11.07 -8.24
N GLN A 74 7.62 11.87 -8.90
CA GLN A 74 8.90 11.40 -9.42
C GLN A 74 9.87 11.03 -8.30
N GLU A 75 9.99 11.88 -7.27
CA GLU A 75 10.81 11.59 -6.09
C GLU A 75 10.26 10.38 -5.32
N ALA A 76 8.94 10.25 -5.24
CA ALA A 76 8.29 9.10 -4.62
C ALA A 76 8.68 7.79 -5.34
N LEU A 77 8.69 7.79 -6.68
CA LEU A 77 9.14 6.65 -7.50
C LEU A 77 10.62 6.32 -7.28
N GLU A 78 11.49 7.32 -7.18
CA GLU A 78 12.92 7.12 -6.91
C GLU A 78 13.17 6.51 -5.53
N VAL A 79 12.47 6.99 -4.49
CA VAL A 79 12.52 6.39 -3.16
C VAL A 79 11.98 4.95 -3.19
N ARG A 80 10.92 4.70 -3.96
CA ARG A 80 10.29 3.38 -4.09
C ARG A 80 11.11 2.38 -4.90
N ALA A 81 11.99 2.82 -5.79
CA ALA A 81 12.90 1.94 -6.54
C ALA A 81 13.97 1.30 -5.65
N ARG A 82 14.44 2.01 -4.62
CA ARG A 82 15.48 1.51 -3.69
C ARG A 82 15.13 0.17 -3.02
N PRO A 83 13.91 -0.03 -2.48
CA PRO A 83 13.49 -1.32 -1.96
C PRO A 83 13.11 -2.36 -3.04
N VAL A 84 13.21 -2.07 -4.34
CA VAL A 84 13.11 -3.09 -5.41
C VAL A 84 14.51 -3.59 -5.80
N ASP A 85 15.48 -2.68 -5.85
CA ASP A 85 16.87 -3.01 -6.24
C ASP A 85 17.66 -3.74 -5.14
N GLY A 86 17.41 -3.42 -3.86
CA GLY A 86 18.02 -4.11 -2.71
C GLY A 86 17.63 -5.60 -2.62
N PRO A 87 16.33 -5.94 -2.61
CA PRO A 87 15.86 -7.32 -2.59
C PRO A 87 16.20 -8.12 -3.84
N ARG A 88 16.45 -7.51 -4.99
CA ARG A 88 16.92 -8.24 -6.18
C ARG A 88 18.27 -8.91 -5.92
N ARG A 89 19.16 -8.21 -5.21
CA ARG A 89 20.47 -8.69 -4.80
C ARG A 89 20.39 -9.70 -3.64
N GLU A 90 19.50 -9.45 -2.66
CA GLU A 90 19.29 -10.36 -1.53
C GLU A 90 18.47 -11.61 -1.86
N ALA A 91 17.63 -11.57 -2.90
CA ALA A 91 16.89 -12.73 -3.41
C ALA A 91 17.77 -13.66 -4.25
N GLU A 92 18.79 -13.12 -4.93
CA GLU A 92 19.89 -13.90 -5.51
C GLU A 92 20.71 -14.61 -4.40
N GLU A 93 20.77 -14.02 -3.21
CA GLU A 93 21.40 -14.59 -2.00
C GLU A 93 20.43 -15.43 -1.14
N GLY A 94 19.17 -15.62 -1.57
CA GLY A 94 18.18 -16.47 -0.90
C GLY A 94 17.60 -15.93 0.43
N SER A 95 17.83 -14.67 0.76
CA SER A 95 17.53 -14.08 2.08
C SER A 95 16.26 -13.22 2.12
N ALA A 96 15.93 -12.51 1.04
CA ALA A 96 14.74 -11.65 1.00
C ALA A 96 13.46 -12.46 0.70
N PRO A 97 12.38 -12.30 1.48
CA PRO A 97 11.15 -13.03 1.21
C PRO A 97 10.51 -12.54 -0.09
N ARG A 98 10.47 -13.40 -1.12
CA ARG A 98 9.93 -13.12 -2.47
C ARG A 98 8.51 -12.52 -2.44
N ALA A 99 7.72 -12.86 -1.43
CA ALA A 99 6.42 -12.25 -1.17
C ALA A 99 6.50 -10.71 -1.05
N LEU A 100 7.49 -10.18 -0.33
CA LEU A 100 7.72 -8.74 -0.19
C LEU A 100 8.08 -8.06 -1.52
N GLN A 101 8.82 -8.76 -2.39
CA GLN A 101 9.15 -8.23 -3.71
C GLN A 101 7.90 -8.08 -4.58
N VAL A 102 6.98 -9.05 -4.54
CA VAL A 102 5.68 -8.94 -5.23
C VAL A 102 4.95 -7.67 -4.80
N TRP A 103 4.88 -7.39 -3.50
CA TRP A 103 4.25 -6.18 -2.97
C TRP A 103 4.89 -4.89 -3.45
N ALA A 104 6.22 -4.84 -3.45
CA ALA A 104 6.98 -3.67 -3.87
C ALA A 104 6.69 -3.32 -5.34
N LEU A 105 6.75 -4.33 -6.22
CA LEU A 105 6.51 -4.20 -7.66
C LEU A 105 5.05 -3.89 -7.99
N VAL A 106 4.07 -4.51 -7.30
CA VAL A 106 2.65 -4.18 -7.52
C VAL A 106 2.36 -2.72 -7.13
N HIS A 107 2.93 -2.23 -6.04
CA HIS A 107 2.74 -0.83 -5.67
C HIS A 107 3.44 0.12 -6.65
N ARG A 108 4.68 -0.19 -7.05
CA ARG A 108 5.45 0.63 -8.00
C ARG A 108 4.77 0.68 -9.38
N SER A 109 4.28 -0.45 -9.90
CA SER A 109 3.54 -0.45 -11.18
C SER A 109 2.33 0.48 -11.16
N ARG A 110 1.56 0.50 -10.06
CA ARG A 110 0.43 1.45 -9.87
C ARG A 110 0.88 2.91 -9.86
N MET A 111 2.01 3.22 -9.20
CA MET A 111 2.58 4.57 -9.22
C MET A 111 3.08 4.96 -10.61
N LEU A 112 3.67 4.02 -11.34
CA LEU A 112 4.13 4.21 -12.72
C LEU A 112 2.95 4.47 -13.66
N ASP A 113 1.84 3.73 -13.53
CA ASP A 113 0.61 4.00 -14.29
C ASP A 113 0.08 5.40 -14.05
N ALA A 114 -0.01 5.80 -12.76
CA ALA A 114 -0.49 7.12 -12.38
C ALA A 114 0.39 8.25 -12.93
N ALA A 115 1.69 7.97 -13.12
CA ALA A 115 2.65 8.87 -13.74
C ALA A 115 2.71 8.76 -15.29
N GLY A 116 1.87 7.94 -15.92
CA GLY A 116 1.86 7.73 -17.38
C GLY A 116 3.01 6.88 -17.92
N ARG A 117 3.75 6.16 -17.06
CA ARG A 117 4.92 5.32 -17.39
C ARG A 117 4.53 3.86 -17.60
N GLY A 118 3.54 3.63 -18.47
CA GLY A 118 2.90 2.31 -18.65
C GLY A 118 3.87 1.17 -19.04
N THR A 119 4.87 1.44 -19.87
CA THR A 119 5.87 0.43 -20.29
C THR A 119 6.68 -0.12 -19.12
N GLU A 120 7.02 0.72 -18.16
CA GLU A 120 7.72 0.32 -16.94
C GLU A 120 6.76 -0.39 -15.97
N ALA A 121 5.51 0.07 -15.87
CA ALA A 121 4.48 -0.61 -15.10
C ALA A 121 4.25 -2.04 -15.63
N ASP A 122 4.24 -2.24 -16.93
CA ASP A 122 4.14 -3.56 -17.58
C ASP A 122 5.35 -4.44 -17.31
N ALA A 123 6.55 -3.85 -17.24
CA ALA A 123 7.75 -4.59 -16.85
C ALA A 123 7.64 -5.11 -15.41
N ASP A 124 7.22 -4.25 -14.48
CA ASP A 124 6.99 -4.62 -13.07
C ASP A 124 5.90 -5.72 -12.96
N ARG A 125 4.80 -5.63 -13.71
CA ARG A 125 3.74 -6.66 -13.73
C ARG A 125 4.23 -8.01 -14.24
N ARG A 126 5.01 -8.02 -15.32
CA ARG A 126 5.61 -9.25 -15.84
C ARG A 126 6.56 -9.89 -14.83
N GLU A 127 7.34 -9.08 -14.12
CA GLU A 127 8.20 -9.58 -13.04
C GLU A 127 7.38 -10.16 -11.88
N VAL A 128 6.28 -9.51 -11.48
CA VAL A 128 5.35 -10.05 -10.48
C VAL A 128 4.79 -11.40 -10.89
N LEU A 129 4.34 -11.57 -12.14
CA LEU A 129 3.83 -12.85 -12.63
C LEU A 129 4.89 -13.96 -12.52
N ALA A 130 6.13 -13.66 -12.92
CA ALA A 130 7.25 -14.60 -12.79
C ALA A 130 7.53 -14.98 -11.33
N LEU A 131 7.49 -14.01 -10.40
CA LEU A 131 7.68 -14.27 -8.97
C LEU A 131 6.55 -15.10 -8.37
N LEU A 132 5.29 -14.79 -8.71
CA LEU A 132 4.13 -15.55 -8.25
C LEU A 132 4.15 -16.99 -8.76
N ALA A 133 4.53 -17.22 -10.02
CA ALA A 133 4.69 -18.57 -10.56
C ALA A 133 5.80 -19.35 -9.85
N ARG A 134 6.90 -18.69 -9.43
CA ARG A 134 7.95 -19.32 -8.62
C ARG A 134 7.46 -19.65 -7.21
N LEU A 135 6.79 -18.72 -6.55
CA LEU A 135 6.19 -18.90 -5.23
C LEU A 135 5.16 -20.04 -5.22
N ALA A 136 4.35 -20.17 -6.27
CA ALA A 136 3.40 -21.28 -6.42
C ALA A 136 4.08 -22.65 -6.49
N ARG A 137 5.25 -22.75 -7.13
CA ARG A 137 6.00 -24.00 -7.24
C ARG A 137 6.83 -24.32 -5.99
N ASP A 138 7.52 -23.33 -5.46
CA ASP A 138 8.57 -23.52 -4.46
C ASP A 138 8.09 -23.23 -3.03
N GLY A 139 6.91 -22.60 -2.88
CA GLY A 139 6.46 -22.02 -1.62
C GLY A 139 7.22 -20.75 -1.24
N GLY A 140 6.99 -20.26 -0.01
CA GLY A 140 7.69 -19.10 0.56
C GLY A 140 8.01 -19.32 2.03
N SER A 141 9.11 -18.74 2.51
CA SER A 141 9.66 -18.94 3.86
C SER A 141 9.40 -17.79 4.84
N SER A 142 8.37 -16.97 4.60
CA SER A 142 8.15 -15.73 5.38
C SER A 142 7.33 -15.97 6.64
N ASP A 143 7.59 -15.18 7.69
CA ASP A 143 6.66 -15.05 8.82
C ASP A 143 5.32 -14.46 8.33
N PRO A 144 4.21 -15.21 8.45
CA PRO A 144 2.91 -14.73 7.99
C PRO A 144 2.46 -13.45 8.71
N GLY A 145 2.83 -13.26 9.98
CA GLY A 145 2.43 -12.09 10.77
C GLY A 145 2.99 -10.77 10.21
N ASP A 146 4.29 -10.73 9.95
CA ASP A 146 4.95 -9.57 9.35
C ASP A 146 4.43 -9.28 7.93
N LEU A 147 4.22 -10.32 7.11
CA LEU A 147 3.66 -10.14 5.76
C LEU A 147 2.26 -9.51 5.79
N LEU A 148 1.39 -9.93 6.70
CA LEU A 148 0.04 -9.39 6.83
C LEU A 148 0.04 -7.93 7.29
N ALA A 149 0.92 -7.58 8.24
CA ALA A 149 1.08 -6.19 8.69
C ALA A 149 1.52 -5.26 7.57
N ARG A 150 2.51 -5.70 6.77
CA ARG A 150 2.97 -4.92 5.62
C ARG A 150 1.93 -4.87 4.51
N TRP A 151 1.24 -5.97 4.23
CA TRP A 151 0.11 -5.98 3.29
C TRP A 151 -0.94 -4.94 3.66
N ALA A 152 -1.45 -4.97 4.90
CA ALA A 152 -2.52 -4.08 5.30
C ALA A 152 -2.10 -2.60 5.18
N THR A 153 -0.83 -2.29 5.49
CA THR A 153 -0.25 -0.94 5.29
C THR A 153 -0.24 -0.53 3.82
N LEU A 154 0.25 -1.39 2.93
CA LEU A 154 0.33 -1.12 1.49
C LEU A 154 -1.04 -1.10 0.81
N LEU A 155 -1.95 -1.96 1.25
CA LEU A 155 -3.33 -1.98 0.81
C LEU A 155 -4.00 -0.64 1.16
N ALA A 156 -3.92 -0.23 2.42
CA ALA A 156 -4.47 1.05 2.88
C ALA A 156 -3.87 2.23 2.10
N LEU A 157 -2.55 2.24 1.90
CA LEU A 157 -1.87 3.25 1.07
C LEU A 157 -2.41 3.28 -0.37
N SER A 158 -2.61 2.12 -1.00
CA SER A 158 -3.16 2.02 -2.37
C SER A 158 -4.61 2.50 -2.51
N GLY A 159 -5.28 2.71 -1.38
CA GLY A 159 -6.62 3.25 -1.29
C GLY A 159 -6.68 4.66 -0.73
N ARG A 160 -5.56 5.40 -0.62
CA ARG A 160 -5.54 6.78 -0.13
C ARG A 160 -6.63 7.66 -0.77
N ALA A 161 -6.82 7.55 -2.08
CA ALA A 161 -7.79 8.35 -2.83
C ALA A 161 -9.26 8.11 -2.44
N VAL A 162 -9.58 7.01 -1.73
CA VAL A 162 -10.95 6.75 -1.22
C VAL A 162 -11.11 7.14 0.25
N GLU A 163 -10.04 7.56 0.91
CA GLU A 163 -10.10 8.12 2.26
C GLU A 163 -10.26 9.65 2.19
N PRO A 164 -10.95 10.27 3.16
CA PRO A 164 -10.99 11.72 3.29
C PRO A 164 -9.57 12.27 3.45
N ALA A 165 -9.28 13.38 2.77
CA ALA A 165 -8.01 14.08 2.94
C ALA A 165 -7.88 14.62 4.37
N GLY A 166 -6.71 14.46 4.97
CA GLY A 166 -6.39 15.03 6.28
C GLY A 166 -6.24 16.55 6.21
N SER A 167 -6.57 17.21 7.32
CA SER A 167 -6.37 18.64 7.55
C SER A 167 -6.04 18.87 9.03
N ARG A 168 -5.71 20.10 9.41
CA ARG A 168 -5.50 20.43 10.83
C ARG A 168 -6.77 20.31 11.65
N GLU A 169 -7.91 20.66 11.05
CA GLU A 169 -9.22 20.66 11.69
C GLU A 169 -9.85 19.26 11.71
N ALA A 170 -9.49 18.43 10.73
CA ALA A 170 -9.90 17.04 10.63
C ALA A 170 -8.71 16.17 10.23
N PRO A 171 -7.89 15.72 11.20
CA PRO A 171 -6.73 14.86 10.93
C PRO A 171 -7.14 13.57 10.23
N GLY A 172 -6.40 13.22 9.18
CA GLY A 172 -6.59 12.01 8.39
C GLY A 172 -5.58 10.91 8.76
N PRO A 173 -5.81 9.66 8.38
CA PRO A 173 -4.84 8.58 8.62
C PRO A 173 -3.51 8.89 7.89
N PRO A 174 -2.35 8.79 8.54
CA PRO A 174 -1.04 8.97 7.90
C PRO A 174 -0.67 7.67 7.17
N LEU A 175 -1.37 7.39 6.08
CA LEU A 175 -1.22 6.16 5.30
C LEU A 175 0.23 5.99 4.82
N GLY A 176 0.78 4.79 5.03
CA GLY A 176 2.20 4.47 4.79
C GLY A 176 3.03 4.42 6.08
N HIS A 177 2.58 5.04 7.17
CA HIS A 177 3.22 4.93 8.49
C HIS A 177 2.70 3.73 9.27
N LYS A 178 3.52 3.18 10.18
CA LYS A 178 3.12 2.07 11.05
C LYS A 178 2.00 2.53 11.99
N LEU A 179 1.05 1.65 12.29
CA LEU A 179 -0.08 1.96 13.18
C LEU A 179 0.36 2.50 14.57
N ARG A 180 1.52 2.08 15.08
CA ARG A 180 2.07 2.57 16.36
C ARG A 180 2.55 4.03 16.33
N ASP A 181 2.75 4.56 15.13
CA ASP A 181 3.22 5.93 14.90
C ASP A 181 2.05 6.90 14.74
N TRP A 182 0.83 6.39 14.52
CA TRP A 182 -0.39 7.19 14.42
C TRP A 182 -0.75 7.76 15.79
N SER A 183 -1.35 8.95 15.81
CA SER A 183 -1.97 9.48 17.01
C SER A 183 -3.19 8.62 17.39
N ASN A 184 -3.46 8.54 18.70
CA ASN A 184 -4.60 7.77 19.20
C ASN A 184 -5.93 8.32 18.69
N ASP A 185 -6.04 9.64 18.52
CA ASP A 185 -7.25 10.31 18.05
C ASP A 185 -7.53 9.97 16.59
N THR A 186 -6.50 10.08 15.72
CA THR A 186 -6.60 9.68 14.31
C THR A 186 -6.90 8.20 14.16
N LEU A 187 -6.23 7.34 14.94
CA LEU A 187 -6.48 5.90 14.95
C LEU A 187 -7.93 5.58 15.36
N LYS A 188 -8.44 6.24 16.40
CA LYS A 188 -9.81 6.08 16.88
C LYS A 188 -10.81 6.56 15.83
N ALA A 189 -10.67 7.78 15.32
CA ALA A 189 -11.57 8.35 14.31
C ALA A 189 -11.62 7.50 13.03
N HIS A 190 -10.47 6.96 12.60
CA HIS A 190 -10.40 6.09 11.43
C HIS A 190 -11.23 4.80 11.61
N PHE A 191 -11.15 4.17 12.80
CA PHE A 191 -11.87 2.93 13.08
C PHE A 191 -13.32 3.14 13.54
N ASP A 192 -13.67 4.27 14.16
CA ASP A 192 -15.06 4.60 14.52
C ASP A 192 -15.93 4.72 13.26
N GLY A 193 -15.33 5.03 12.11
CA GLY A 193 -16.02 5.01 10.82
C GLY A 193 -16.17 3.63 10.19
N LEU A 194 -15.84 2.53 10.89
CA LEU A 194 -16.19 1.18 10.46
C LEU A 194 -17.62 0.84 10.91
N PRO A 195 -18.53 0.43 10.01
CA PRO A 195 -19.82 -0.12 10.40
C PRO A 195 -19.65 -1.26 11.40
N ALA A 196 -20.45 -1.26 12.48
CA ALA A 196 -20.34 -2.25 13.56
C ALA A 196 -20.35 -3.70 13.04
N ARG A 197 -21.23 -4.00 12.06
CA ARG A 197 -21.32 -5.30 11.39
C ARG A 197 -20.01 -5.72 10.72
N ALA A 198 -19.27 -4.79 10.13
CA ALA A 198 -17.99 -5.09 9.49
C ALA A 198 -16.86 -5.29 10.53
N ALA A 199 -16.91 -4.54 11.64
CA ALA A 199 -16.00 -4.76 12.77
C ALA A 199 -16.18 -6.17 13.39
N GLU A 200 -17.41 -6.69 13.36
CA GLU A 200 -17.77 -8.06 13.77
C GLU A 200 -17.49 -9.13 12.69
N GLY A 201 -17.05 -8.74 11.49
CA GLY A 201 -16.74 -9.68 10.40
C GLY A 201 -17.95 -10.12 9.57
N GLY A 202 -19.08 -9.42 9.69
CA GLY A 202 -20.26 -9.62 8.85
C GLY A 202 -20.10 -8.99 7.46
N ASP A 203 -20.71 -9.63 6.46
CA ASP A 203 -20.61 -9.17 5.07
C ASP A 203 -21.43 -7.88 4.85
N PRO A 204 -20.88 -6.91 4.08
CA PRO A 204 -21.64 -5.78 3.59
C PRO A 204 -22.69 -6.23 2.57
N ALA A 205 -23.77 -5.45 2.42
CA ALA A 205 -24.81 -5.71 1.43
C ALA A 205 -24.23 -5.77 0.01
N LEU A 206 -24.72 -6.67 -0.84
CA LEU A 206 -24.19 -6.83 -2.21
C LEU A 206 -24.30 -5.55 -3.04
N ASP A 207 -25.29 -4.70 -2.75
CA ASP A 207 -25.53 -3.43 -3.44
C ASP A 207 -24.64 -2.28 -2.95
N THR A 208 -23.81 -2.50 -1.92
CA THR A 208 -22.83 -1.51 -1.47
C THR A 208 -21.93 -1.09 -2.65
N PRO A 209 -21.77 0.23 -2.91
CA PRO A 209 -20.90 0.72 -3.97
C PRO A 209 -19.46 0.15 -3.86
N PRO A 210 -18.79 -0.17 -4.99
CA PRO A 210 -17.45 -0.76 -4.97
C PRO A 210 -16.42 0.07 -4.22
N LEU A 211 -16.51 1.40 -4.28
CA LEU A 211 -15.61 2.29 -3.55
C LEU A 211 -15.83 2.21 -2.04
N ASP A 212 -17.09 2.16 -1.59
CA ASP A 212 -17.44 2.00 -0.18
C ASP A 212 -17.00 0.63 0.35
N HIS A 213 -17.23 -0.43 -0.44
CA HIS A 213 -16.74 -1.78 -0.13
C HIS A 213 -15.21 -1.83 -0.05
N ARG A 214 -14.53 -1.15 -0.98
CA ARG A 214 -13.07 -1.05 -0.95
C ARG A 214 -12.62 -0.34 0.32
N ARG A 215 -13.14 0.86 0.62
CA ARG A 215 -12.83 1.60 1.85
C ARG A 215 -13.06 0.77 3.11
N LEU A 216 -14.17 0.04 3.18
CA LEU A 216 -14.45 -0.90 4.26
C LEU A 216 -13.35 -1.97 4.39
N THR A 217 -12.94 -2.55 3.26
CA THR A 217 -11.88 -3.57 3.20
C THR A 217 -10.54 -3.01 3.69
N LEU A 218 -10.16 -1.81 3.25
CA LEU A 218 -8.93 -1.11 3.68
C LEU A 218 -8.90 -0.92 5.20
N ARG A 219 -9.97 -0.33 5.75
CA ARG A 219 -10.11 -0.05 7.19
C ARG A 219 -10.16 -1.34 8.01
N SER A 220 -10.83 -2.37 7.51
CA SER A 220 -10.91 -3.68 8.16
C SER A 220 -9.54 -4.36 8.20
N ALA A 221 -8.74 -4.26 7.13
CA ALA A 221 -7.39 -4.82 7.10
C ALA A 221 -6.50 -4.22 8.21
N LEU A 222 -6.52 -2.89 8.37
CA LEU A 222 -5.78 -2.21 9.43
C LEU A 222 -6.34 -2.53 10.83
N PHE A 223 -7.68 -2.57 10.98
CA PHE A 223 -8.31 -2.90 12.27
C PHE A 223 -7.93 -4.29 12.75
N ARG A 224 -7.90 -5.27 11.84
CA ARG A 224 -7.60 -6.67 12.15
C ARG A 224 -6.13 -6.92 12.52
N LEU A 225 -5.20 -6.01 12.18
CA LEU A 225 -3.84 -6.06 12.73
C LEU A 225 -3.80 -5.98 14.26
N ARG A 226 -4.83 -5.42 14.89
CA ARG A 226 -4.97 -5.39 16.36
C ARG A 226 -5.61 -6.65 16.93
N ARG A 227 -6.16 -7.53 16.08
CA ARG A 227 -6.91 -8.75 16.47
C ARG A 227 -6.60 -9.91 15.49
N PRO A 228 -5.39 -10.50 15.57
CA PRO A 228 -4.90 -11.42 14.54
C PRO A 228 -5.63 -12.77 14.46
N ARG A 229 -6.38 -13.18 15.50
CA ARG A 229 -6.96 -14.53 15.59
C ARG A 229 -8.05 -14.86 14.55
N GLU A 230 -8.63 -13.85 13.90
CA GLU A 230 -9.74 -14.02 12.92
C GLU A 230 -9.44 -13.31 11.59
N PHE A 231 -8.16 -13.00 11.35
CA PHE A 231 -7.71 -12.10 10.29
C PHE A 231 -8.02 -12.66 8.90
N GLU A 232 -7.56 -13.87 8.62
CA GLU A 232 -7.59 -14.45 7.28
C GLU A 232 -9.02 -14.66 6.76
N GLU A 233 -9.86 -15.38 7.50
CA GLU A 233 -11.20 -15.72 7.02
C GLU A 233 -12.06 -14.47 6.78
N SER A 234 -12.03 -13.52 7.72
CA SER A 234 -12.79 -12.27 7.61
C SER A 234 -12.36 -11.44 6.39
N LEU A 235 -11.05 -11.28 6.18
CA LEU A 235 -10.54 -10.47 5.08
C LEU A 235 -10.65 -11.18 3.73
N ARG A 236 -10.57 -12.50 3.71
CA ARG A 236 -10.86 -13.30 2.52
C ARG A 236 -12.28 -13.05 2.03
N ARG A 237 -13.28 -13.12 2.92
CA ARG A 237 -14.68 -12.82 2.57
C ARG A 237 -14.85 -11.41 2.00
N LEU A 238 -14.19 -10.42 2.59
CA LEU A 238 -14.20 -9.05 2.08
C LEU A 238 -13.55 -8.92 0.69
N CYS A 239 -12.39 -9.56 0.48
CA CYS A 239 -11.71 -9.55 -0.83
C CYS A 239 -12.54 -10.27 -1.91
N ASP A 240 -13.09 -11.44 -1.59
CA ASP A 240 -13.97 -12.21 -2.49
C ASP A 240 -15.24 -11.41 -2.83
N GLY A 241 -15.84 -10.76 -1.83
CA GLY A 241 -16.98 -9.85 -2.01
C GLY A 241 -16.64 -8.65 -2.90
N GLY A 242 -15.41 -8.15 -2.85
CA GLY A 242 -14.93 -7.06 -3.71
C GLY A 242 -14.85 -7.50 -5.18
N VAL A 243 -14.26 -8.67 -5.43
CA VAL A 243 -14.16 -9.27 -6.78
C VAL A 243 -15.55 -9.57 -7.34
N ALA A 244 -16.46 -10.15 -6.54
CA ALA A 244 -17.82 -10.45 -6.97
C ALA A 244 -18.60 -9.19 -7.39
N ARG A 245 -18.48 -8.09 -6.62
CA ARG A 245 -19.09 -6.79 -6.95
C ARG A 245 -18.50 -6.20 -8.23
N ALA A 246 -17.18 -6.21 -8.37
CA ALA A 246 -16.51 -5.70 -9.57
C ALA A 246 -16.89 -6.50 -10.83
N ARG A 247 -17.09 -7.82 -10.72
CA ARG A 247 -17.55 -8.66 -11.85
C ARG A 247 -18.99 -8.34 -12.28
N ARG A 248 -19.90 -8.07 -11.34
CA ARG A 248 -21.31 -7.72 -11.67
C ARG A 248 -21.44 -6.40 -12.42
N ARG A 249 -20.53 -5.44 -12.19
CA ARG A 249 -20.45 -4.20 -12.99
C ARG A 249 -19.67 -4.47 -14.28
N ALA A 250 -20.38 -4.65 -15.39
CA ALA A 250 -19.78 -4.85 -16.70
C ALA A 250 -18.96 -3.64 -17.20
N ALA A 251 -19.30 -2.43 -16.75
CA ALA A 251 -18.82 -1.17 -17.32
C ALA A 251 -17.56 -0.55 -16.66
N ASP A 252 -16.93 -1.22 -15.69
CA ASP A 252 -15.74 -0.67 -15.01
C ASP A 252 -14.64 -1.73 -14.90
N PRO A 253 -13.85 -1.95 -15.97
CA PRO A 253 -12.74 -2.90 -15.92
C PRO A 253 -11.65 -2.45 -14.94
N GLY A 254 -11.46 -1.14 -14.75
CA GLY A 254 -10.58 -0.59 -13.72
C GLY A 254 -10.93 -1.06 -12.30
N ALA A 255 -12.22 -1.15 -11.94
CA ALA A 255 -12.63 -1.73 -10.66
C ALA A 255 -12.32 -3.22 -10.56
N ARG A 256 -12.42 -3.97 -11.67
CA ARG A 256 -12.07 -5.40 -11.71
C ARG A 256 -10.57 -5.61 -11.54
N VAL A 257 -9.75 -4.85 -12.26
CA VAL A 257 -8.28 -4.85 -12.11
C VAL A 257 -7.94 -4.57 -10.64
N ARG A 258 -8.47 -3.50 -10.06
CA ARG A 258 -8.20 -3.14 -8.66
C ARG A 258 -8.60 -4.25 -7.69
N ALA A 259 -9.81 -4.81 -7.80
CA ALA A 259 -10.29 -5.85 -6.90
C ALA A 259 -9.47 -7.15 -7.02
N LEU A 260 -9.11 -7.55 -8.25
CA LEU A 260 -8.27 -8.73 -8.49
C LEU A 260 -6.85 -8.52 -7.96
N THR A 261 -6.26 -7.35 -8.17
CA THR A 261 -4.93 -7.06 -7.59
C THR A 261 -4.98 -6.98 -6.07
N ASP A 262 -5.98 -6.33 -5.47
CA ASP A 262 -6.11 -6.25 -4.00
C ASP A 262 -6.27 -7.67 -3.40
N ARG A 263 -7.07 -8.55 -4.03
CA ARG A 263 -7.23 -9.96 -3.59
C ARG A 263 -5.99 -10.81 -3.86
N SER A 264 -5.40 -10.72 -5.04
CA SER A 264 -4.17 -11.44 -5.41
C SER A 264 -3.09 -11.20 -4.37
N THR A 265 -2.91 -9.94 -4.04
CA THR A 265 -1.85 -9.57 -3.13
C THR A 265 -2.19 -10.04 -1.71
N PHE A 266 -3.43 -9.92 -1.21
CA PHE A 266 -3.85 -10.56 0.05
C PHE A 266 -3.50 -12.05 0.09
N LEU A 267 -3.77 -12.78 -0.99
CA LEU A 267 -3.46 -14.21 -1.12
C LEU A 267 -1.95 -14.48 -1.02
N VAL A 268 -1.08 -13.58 -1.50
CA VAL A 268 0.37 -13.65 -1.27
C VAL A 268 0.70 -13.56 0.23
N ALA A 269 0.07 -12.65 0.97
CA ALA A 269 0.35 -12.48 2.40
C ALA A 269 -0.06 -13.70 3.24
N VAL A 270 -1.06 -14.47 2.80
CA VAL A 270 -1.51 -15.71 3.45
C VAL A 270 -0.97 -16.98 2.79
N GLY A 271 0.02 -16.86 1.90
CA GLY A 271 0.72 -18.02 1.30
C GLY A 271 -0.07 -18.81 0.24
N ARG A 272 -1.16 -18.27 -0.30
CA ARG A 272 -2.03 -18.91 -1.31
C ARG A 272 -1.61 -18.48 -2.72
N TYR A 273 -0.38 -18.83 -3.09
CA TYR A 273 0.31 -18.28 -4.26
C TYR A 273 -0.30 -18.66 -5.62
N GLU A 274 -0.86 -19.87 -5.76
CA GLU A 274 -1.52 -20.30 -7.00
C GLU A 274 -2.74 -19.43 -7.33
N GLU A 275 -3.59 -19.19 -6.33
CA GLU A 275 -4.75 -18.30 -6.48
C GLU A 275 -4.31 -16.85 -6.67
N ALA A 276 -3.26 -16.41 -5.96
CA ALA A 276 -2.69 -15.09 -6.15
C ALA A 276 -2.21 -14.88 -7.61
N HIS A 277 -1.53 -15.88 -8.18
CA HIS A 277 -1.08 -15.87 -9.56
C HIS A 277 -2.25 -15.79 -10.54
N ALA A 278 -3.28 -16.62 -10.37
CA ALA A 278 -4.46 -16.62 -11.23
C ALA A 278 -5.18 -15.26 -11.23
N ASP A 279 -5.34 -14.64 -10.06
CA ASP A 279 -5.96 -13.32 -9.95
C ASP A 279 -5.12 -12.22 -10.58
N PHE A 280 -3.81 -12.22 -10.36
CA PHE A 280 -2.93 -11.20 -10.93
C PHE A 280 -2.86 -11.34 -12.45
N LEU A 281 -2.79 -12.56 -12.98
CA LEU A 281 -2.83 -12.83 -14.41
C LEU A 281 -4.12 -12.31 -15.04
N ALA A 282 -5.27 -12.53 -14.40
CA ALA A 282 -6.54 -11.98 -14.86
C ALA A 282 -6.57 -10.44 -14.82
N ALA A 283 -5.96 -9.82 -13.81
CA ALA A 283 -5.84 -8.36 -13.74
C ALA A 283 -4.96 -7.78 -14.86
N VAL A 284 -3.83 -8.42 -15.16
CA VAL A 284 -2.92 -8.01 -16.25
C VAL A 284 -3.61 -8.16 -17.60
N ALA A 285 -4.30 -9.29 -17.85
CA ALA A 285 -5.03 -9.50 -19.10
C ALA A 285 -6.12 -8.45 -19.36
N LEU A 286 -6.76 -7.92 -18.30
CA LEU A 286 -7.72 -6.83 -18.42
C LEU A 286 -7.05 -5.50 -18.78
N LEU A 287 -5.87 -5.22 -18.23
CA LEU A 287 -5.10 -4.01 -18.55
C LEU A 287 -4.58 -4.05 -19.99
N ASP A 288 -4.07 -5.19 -20.44
CA ASP A 288 -3.59 -5.39 -21.82
C ASP A 288 -4.73 -5.21 -22.84
N ALA A 289 -5.96 -5.61 -22.47
CA ALA A 289 -7.14 -5.44 -23.31
C ALA A 289 -7.60 -3.97 -23.41
N GLU A 290 -7.24 -3.12 -22.44
CA GLU A 290 -7.54 -1.67 -22.46
C GLU A 290 -6.47 -0.84 -23.18
N ALA A 291 -5.29 -1.42 -23.46
CA ALA A 291 -4.21 -0.71 -24.14
C ALA A 291 -4.61 -0.35 -25.60
N PRO A 292 -4.43 0.90 -26.04
CA PRO A 292 -4.74 1.29 -27.41
C PRO A 292 -3.87 0.49 -28.39
N THR A 293 -4.51 -0.16 -29.35
CA THR A 293 -3.82 -0.87 -30.43
C THR A 293 -2.98 0.12 -31.21
N PRO A 294 -1.67 -0.10 -31.42
CA PRO A 294 -0.87 0.81 -32.22
C PRO A 294 -1.44 0.87 -33.63
N THR A 295 -1.90 2.06 -34.04
CA THR A 295 -2.37 2.32 -35.40
C THR A 295 -1.27 1.88 -36.38
N PRO A 296 -1.55 0.99 -37.33
CA PRO A 296 -0.55 0.60 -38.31
C PRO A 296 -0.15 1.84 -39.12
N ILE A 297 1.13 2.17 -39.09
CA ILE A 297 1.72 3.19 -39.97
C ILE A 297 1.58 2.65 -41.38
N VAL A 298 0.55 3.10 -42.10
CA VAL A 298 0.43 2.89 -43.53
C VAL A 298 1.36 3.88 -44.20
N THR A 299 2.59 3.45 -44.47
CA THR A 299 3.46 4.13 -45.45
C THR A 299 2.82 3.98 -46.82
N ARG A 300 2.23 5.06 -47.33
CA ARG A 300 1.91 5.19 -48.76
C ARG A 300 3.23 5.31 -49.52
N THR A 301 3.53 4.29 -50.33
CA THR A 301 4.46 4.32 -51.46
C THR A 301 3.96 5.21 -52.57
#